data_AF-A0A972WI57-F1
#
_entry.id   AF-A0A972WI57-F1
#
_cell.length_a   1.000
_cell.length_b   1.000
_cell.length_c   1.000
_cell.angle_alpha   90.00
_cell.angle_beta   90.00
_cell.angle_gamma   90.00
#
_symmetry.space_group_name_H-M   'P 1'
#
loop_
_entity.id
_entity.type
_entity.pdbx_description
1 polymer ?
#
loop_
_entity_poly.entity_id
_entity_poly.type
_entity_poly.pdbx_seq_one_letter_code
_entity_poly.pdbx_strand_id
1 'polypeptide(L)' 'MAYQLHLDSYIATCPILVVDDQLLIRRLIEALLKKAGFDNIEFAENGVEALEKIASLKPACVILDVNMPVMDGIETLA' A
#
# COMPACT_ATOMS: atom_id res chain seq x y z
N MET A 1 -9.00 22.55 -16.01
CA MET A 1 -7.53 22.40 -15.93
C MET A 1 -7.01 22.54 -14.49
N ALA A 2 -7.33 23.62 -13.75
CA ALA A 2 -6.87 23.77 -12.35
C ALA A 2 -7.37 22.66 -11.38
N TYR A 3 -8.61 22.21 -11.52
CA TYR A 3 -9.18 21.13 -10.68
C TYR A 3 -8.47 19.77 -10.90
N GLN A 4 -8.11 19.47 -12.15
CA GLN A 4 -7.40 18.23 -12.51
C GLN A 4 -6.00 18.22 -11.90
N LEU A 5 -5.25 19.31 -12.03
CA LEU A 5 -3.92 19.45 -11.42
C LEU A 5 -3.96 19.27 -9.88
N HIS A 6 -5.04 19.71 -9.24
CA HIS A 6 -5.20 19.54 -7.80
C HIS A 6 -5.45 18.06 -7.44
N LEU A 7 -6.33 17.37 -8.16
CA LEU A 7 -6.57 15.93 -7.98
C LEU A 7 -5.31 15.10 -8.23
N ASP A 8 -4.55 15.40 -9.28
CA ASP A 8 -3.31 14.70 -9.59
C ASP A 8 -2.30 14.83 -8.42
N SER A 9 -2.21 16.02 -7.79
CA SER A 9 -1.36 16.23 -6.60
C SER A 9 -1.85 15.48 -5.35
N TYR A 10 -3.17 15.33 -5.19
CA TYR A 10 -3.75 14.54 -4.10
C TYR A 10 -3.52 13.04 -4.31
N ILE A 11 -3.65 12.55 -5.54
CA ILE A 11 -3.39 11.14 -5.89
C ILE A 11 -1.92 10.80 -5.68
N ALA A 12 -0.99 11.66 -6.13
CA ALA A 12 0.44 11.45 -5.97
C ALA A 12 0.86 11.35 -4.50
N THR A 13 0.25 12.15 -3.62
CA THR A 13 0.56 12.17 -2.17
C THR A 13 -0.28 11.20 -1.34
N CYS A 14 -1.28 10.53 -1.94
CA CYS A 14 -2.16 9.59 -1.27
C CYS A 14 -1.36 8.37 -0.76
N PRO A 15 -1.26 8.15 0.57
CA PRO A 15 -0.45 7.07 1.12
C PRO A 15 -1.13 5.72 0.87
N ILE A 16 -0.43 4.82 0.20
CA ILE A 16 -0.85 3.43 -0.03
C ILE A 16 0.13 2.48 0.62
N LEU A 17 -0.39 1.45 1.29
CA LEU A 17 0.42 0.35 1.84
C LEU A 17 0.18 -0.93 1.02
N VAL A 18 1.25 -1.56 0.55
CA VAL A 18 1.19 -2.86 -0.14
C VAL A 18 1.84 -3.93 0.74
N VAL A 19 1.06 -4.95 1.09
CA VAL A 19 1.43 -6.01 2.03
C VAL A 19 1.38 -7.34 1.32
N ASP A 20 2.55 -7.94 1.12
CA ASP A 20 2.73 -9.23 0.44
C ASP A 20 4.13 -9.74 0.78
N ASP A 21 4.31 -11.04 1.02
CA ASP A 21 5.61 -11.61 1.42
C ASP A 21 6.60 -11.72 0.24
N GLN A 22 6.10 -11.69 -0.99
CA GLN A 22 6.90 -11.80 -2.20
C GLN A 22 7.30 -10.42 -2.76
N LEU A 23 8.61 -10.15 -2.74
CA LEU A 23 9.18 -8.91 -3.29
C LEU A 23 8.73 -8.63 -4.74
N LEU A 24 8.62 -9.66 -5.58
CA LEU A 24 8.21 -9.51 -6.98
C LEU A 24 6.78 -8.94 -7.09
N ILE A 25 5.85 -9.42 -6.26
CA ILE A 25 4.46 -8.96 -6.26
C ILE A 25 4.39 -7.52 -5.77
N ARG A 26 5.09 -7.18 -4.68
CA ARG A 26 5.17 -5.79 -4.20
C ARG A 26 5.68 -4.82 -5.28
N ARG A 27 6.71 -5.21 -6.04
CA ARG A 27 7.26 -4.39 -7.14
C ARG A 27 6.33 -4.30 -8.35
N LEU A 28 5.62 -5.37 -8.69
CA LEU A 28 4.61 -5.34 -9.74
C LEU A 28 3.48 -4.36 -9.38
N ILE A 29 2.96 -4.44 -8.16
CA ILE A 29 1.90 -3.55 -7.68
C ILE A 29 2.39 -2.10 -7.63
N GLU A 30 3.61 -1.85 -7.14
CA GLU A 30 4.23 -0.53 -7.15
C GLU A 30 4.27 0.08 -8.56
N ALA A 31 4.72 -0.69 -9.56
CA ALA A 31 4.78 -0.22 -10.93
C ALA A 31 3.39 0.14 -11.50
N LEU A 32 2.37 -0.65 -11.16
CA LEU A 32 0.98 -0.39 -11.56
C LEU A 32 0.42 0.86 -10.88
N LEU A 33 0.67 1.04 -9.59
CA LEU A 33 0.23 2.21 -8.81
C LEU A 33 0.91 3.50 -9.29
N LYS A 34 2.23 3.47 -9.54
CA LYS A 34 2.96 4.60 -10.13
C LYS A 34 2.45 4.97 -11.51
N LYS A 35 2.13 3.97 -12.35
CA LYS A 35 1.51 4.21 -13.65
C LYS A 35 0.12 4.87 -13.53
N ALA A 36 -0.59 4.62 -12.43
CA ALA A 36 -1.86 5.26 -12.11
C ALA A 36 -1.70 6.63 -11.40
N GLY A 37 -0.48 7.10 -11.17
CA GLY A 37 -0.17 8.40 -10.58
C GLY A 37 -0.01 8.40 -9.06
N PHE A 38 -0.01 7.24 -8.39
CA PHE A 38 0.28 7.14 -6.96
C PHE A 38 1.79 7.01 -6.74
N ASP A 39 2.38 7.96 -6.02
CA ASP A 39 3.82 7.98 -5.77
C ASP A 39 4.19 7.68 -4.31
N ASN A 40 3.27 7.91 -3.37
CA ASN A 40 3.45 7.66 -1.95
C ASN A 40 3.07 6.22 -1.57
N ILE A 41 3.96 5.26 -1.85
CA ILE A 41 3.72 3.83 -1.65
C ILE A 41 4.72 3.27 -0.65
N GLU A 42 4.21 2.60 0.38
CA GLU A 42 4.98 1.87 1.39
C GLU A 42 4.69 0.37 1.31
N PHE A 43 5.56 -0.44 1.90
CA PHE A 43 5.53 -1.90 1.77
C PHE A 43 5.55 -2.59 3.13
N ALA A 44 4.94 -3.76 3.26
CA ALA A 44 5.17 -4.66 4.39
C ALA A 44 5.24 -6.12 3.91
N GLU A 45 5.93 -6.98 4.67
CA GLU A 45 6.17 -8.39 4.35
C GLU A 45 5.24 -9.37 5.07
N ASN A 46 4.48 -8.90 6.07
CA ASN A 46 3.54 -9.70 6.84
C ASN A 46 2.56 -8.80 7.61
N GLY A 47 1.58 -9.41 8.26
CA GLY A 47 0.56 -8.70 9.03
C GLY A 47 1.08 -7.86 10.19
N VAL A 48 2.13 -8.31 10.89
CA VAL A 48 2.68 -7.56 12.04
C VAL A 48 3.31 -6.25 11.58
N GLU A 49 4.19 -6.29 10.58
CA GLU A 49 4.78 -5.09 9.99
C GLU A 49 3.68 -4.18 9.40
N ALA A 50 2.66 -4.77 8.77
CA ALA A 50 1.53 -4.02 8.22
C ALA A 50 0.80 -3.22 9.30
N LEU A 51 0.48 -3.82 10.44
CA LEU A 51 -0.22 -3.13 11.54
C LEU A 51 0.63 -2.00 12.14
N GLU A 52 1.95 -2.20 12.31
CA GLU A 52 2.88 -1.15 12.76
C GLU A 52 2.89 0.05 11.78
N LYS A 53 2.91 -0.24 10.48
CA LYS A 53 2.87 0.77 9.42
C LYS A 53 1.50 1.45 9.33
N ILE A 54 0.40 0.72 9.49
CA ILE A 54 -0.95 1.31 9.51
C ILE A 54 -1.09 2.32 10.65
N ALA A 55 -0.60 1.98 11.84
CA ALA A 55 -0.68 2.86 13.01
C ALA A 55 0.07 4.19 12.83
N SER A 56 1.20 4.15 12.13
CA SER A 56 2.06 5.32 11.90
C SER A 56 1.73 6.10 10.63
N LEU A 57 1.59 5.42 9.49
CA LEU A 57 1.37 6.01 8.16
C LEU A 57 -0.07 6.45 7.93
N LYS A 58 -1.05 5.78 8.58
CA LYS A 58 -2.48 5.96 8.33
C LYS A 58 -2.82 5.93 6.82
N PRO A 59 -2.50 4.82 6.12
CA PRO A 59 -2.68 4.74 4.69
C PRO A 59 -4.16 4.91 4.31
N ALA A 60 -4.42 5.52 3.17
CA ALA A 60 -5.77 5.67 2.63
C ALA A 60 -6.27 4.36 2.00
N CYS A 61 -5.35 3.48 1.60
CA CYS A 61 -5.64 2.18 1.02
C CYS A 61 -4.55 1.17 1.43
N VAL A 62 -4.97 -0.06 1.70
CA VAL A 62 -4.08 -1.20 1.94
C VAL A 62 -4.40 -2.28 0.91
N ILE A 63 -3.39 -2.74 0.18
CA ILE A 63 -3.46 -3.93 -0.68
C ILE A 63 -2.82 -5.05 0.11
N LEU A 64 -3.59 -6.08 0.49
CA LEU A 64 -3.20 -7.08 1.47
C LEU A 64 -3.30 -8.48 0.87
N ASP A 65 -2.17 -9.20 0.84
CA ASP A 65 -2.18 -10.64 0.58
C ASP A 65 -2.76 -11.41 1.77
N VAL A 66 -3.38 -12.55 1.47
CA VAL A 66 -3.97 -13.44 2.48
C VAL A 66 -2.92 -14.37 3.08
N ASN A 67 -2.02 -14.92 2.28
CA ASN A 67 -1.16 -16.02 2.72
C ASN A 67 0.28 -15.54 2.96
N MET A 68 0.53 -15.05 4.17
CA MET A 68 1.83 -14.53 4.56
C MET A 68 2.39 -15.25 5.80
N PRO A 69 3.73 -15.27 5.98
CA PRO A 69 4.32 -15.77 7.21
C PRO A 69 4.04 -14.83 8.39
N VAL A 70 4.30 -15.31 9.62
CA VAL A 70 4.19 -14.57 10.90
C VAL A 70 2.74 -14.23 11.30
N MET A 71 2.02 -13.50 10.47
CA MET A 71 0.61 -13.16 10.63
C MET A 71 0.00 -13.05 9.25
N ASP A 72 -1.09 -13.79 9.03
CA ASP A 72 -1.76 -13.85 7.73
C ASP A 72 -2.66 -12.63 7.50
N GLY A 73 -3.14 -12.46 6.26
CA GLY A 73 -3.98 -11.31 5.90
C GLY A 73 -5.37 -11.33 6.55
N ILE A 74 -5.88 -12.49 6.93
CA ILE A 74 -7.17 -12.60 7.62
C ILE A 74 -7.02 -12.15 9.08
N GLU A 75 -5.96 -12.60 9.75
CA GLU A 75 -5.60 -12.15 11.10
C GLU A 75 -5.31 -10.65 11.15
N THR A 76 -4.67 -10.11 10.11
CA THR A 76 -4.40 -8.67 9.97
C THR A 76 -5.69 -7.84 9.86
N LEU A 77 -6.74 -8.40 9.25
CA LEU A 77 -8.01 -7.72 9.02
C LEU A 77 -8.96 -7.77 10.22
N ALA A 78 -8.81 -8.77 11.08
CA ALA A 78 -9.70 -9.07 12.21
C ALA A 78 -9.63 -8.03 13.34
#